data_AF-A0A813DTI6-F1
#
_entry.id   AF-A0A813DTI6-F1
#
_cell.length_a   1.000
_cell.length_b   1.000
_cell.length_c   1.000
_cell.angle_alpha   90.00
_cell.angle_beta   90.00
_cell.angle_gamma   90.00
#
_symmetry.space_group_name_H-M   'P 1'
#
loop_
_entity.id
_entity.type
_entity.pdbx_description
1 polymer ?
#
loop_
_entity_poly.entity_id
_entity_poly.type
_entity_poly.pdbx_seq_one_letter_code
_entity_poly.pdbx_strand_id
1 'polypeptide(L)'
;DPLPNMMRETKDQDAAGSASATPESAARRRLTNGSEQPVKMRRTETEMDQDPALLVINPEFVRAVTLQRILSRFGKYWRSSKGSDHTFEMSHPASKINFFLSHSWMTNWKLKVLALVYYFNVKSAVLSAILVHVAYVTVHGLLIEGEYMVADSYMFREDKAIRVVMSFRFMAGCFTFLVALLLAHYSPFVKASCFLDKMCIEQTNQEKKDQGVKQLGAAIRYSEHLMVLWQPEYLTRVWCVFELAAFAFMHSHRADALVILPLKLPVLAVSLFIFHFVASVSLVILSPFTFLSEWHAKWIVQNVPAAAQYFYYWHIIFLVCFFGMFLVPSFFLWRFCKGHVK
;
A
#
# COMPACT_ATOMS: atom_id res chain seq x y z
N ASP A 1 -23.21 10.74 44.80
CA ASP A 1 -24.61 10.30 45.00
C ASP A 1 -24.97 9.13 44.11
N PRO A 2 -25.67 8.12 44.64
CA PRO A 2 -25.67 6.76 44.11
C PRO A 2 -26.92 6.40 43.31
N LEU A 3 -26.76 5.37 42.48
CA LEU A 3 -27.81 4.56 41.85
C LEU A 3 -28.72 3.89 42.90
N PRO A 4 -29.96 3.54 42.51
CA PRO A 4 -30.60 2.29 42.92
C PRO A 4 -31.17 1.47 41.73
N ASN A 5 -30.79 0.18 41.60
CA ASN A 5 -31.56 -1.05 41.92
C ASN A 5 -32.94 -1.16 41.21
N MET A 6 -33.14 -2.02 40.19
CA MET A 6 -33.29 -3.51 40.15
C MET A 6 -34.54 -4.13 40.85
N MET A 7 -35.38 -4.74 40.00
CA MET A 7 -36.31 -5.89 40.20
C MET A 7 -37.55 -5.66 41.11
N ARG A 8 -38.75 -6.25 40.91
CA ARG A 8 -39.19 -7.50 40.25
C ARG A 8 -40.75 -7.56 40.16
N GLU A 9 -41.25 -8.57 39.42
CA GLU A 9 -42.58 -9.25 39.52
C GLU A 9 -43.79 -8.60 38.79
N THR A 10 -44.71 -9.31 38.12
CA THR A 10 -45.12 -10.74 38.08
C THR A 10 -45.88 -11.09 36.77
N LYS A 11 -46.02 -12.39 36.50
CA LYS A 11 -46.82 -13.04 35.44
C LYS A 11 -48.34 -13.02 35.72
N ASP A 12 -49.16 -13.06 34.66
CA ASP A 12 -50.24 -14.04 34.36
C ASP A 12 -50.93 -13.60 33.03
N GLN A 13 -50.84 -14.38 31.93
CA GLN A 13 -51.79 -15.39 31.44
C GLN A 13 -53.26 -14.94 31.38
N ASP A 14 -53.77 -14.67 30.17
CA ASP A 14 -55.04 -15.23 29.68
C ASP A 14 -55.27 -14.98 28.18
N ALA A 15 -56.15 -15.81 27.62
CA ALA A 15 -56.19 -16.27 26.23
C ALA A 15 -57.19 -15.54 25.31
N ALA A 16 -57.19 -15.99 24.05
CA ALA A 16 -58.22 -15.85 23.01
C ALA A 16 -58.12 -14.68 22.00
N GLY A 17 -57.54 -15.00 20.84
CA GLY A 17 -58.25 -14.92 19.55
C GLY A 17 -58.66 -13.56 18.99
N SER A 18 -57.78 -12.92 18.21
CA SER A 18 -58.19 -12.29 16.94
C SER A 18 -56.96 -12.09 16.04
N ALA A 19 -57.03 -12.59 14.80
CA ALA A 19 -55.97 -12.43 13.82
C ALA A 19 -55.99 -11.00 13.25
N SER A 20 -55.33 -10.06 13.93
CA SER A 20 -55.06 -8.73 13.40
C SER A 20 -53.71 -8.73 12.67
N ALA A 21 -53.72 -8.37 11.39
CA ALA A 21 -52.53 -8.22 10.57
C ALA A 21 -51.48 -7.33 11.24
N THR A 22 -50.25 -7.84 11.36
CA THR A 22 -49.13 -7.11 11.94
C THR A 22 -48.71 -5.92 11.04
N PRO A 23 -48.30 -4.78 11.63
CA PRO A 23 -47.81 -3.59 10.90
C PRO A 23 -46.62 -3.89 9.96
N GLU A 24 -45.93 -5.00 10.20
CA GLU A 24 -44.78 -5.49 9.46
C GLU A 24 -45.14 -5.98 8.04
N SER A 25 -46.38 -6.44 7.83
CA SER A 25 -46.86 -6.88 6.51
C SER A 25 -47.21 -5.71 5.59
N ALA A 26 -47.60 -4.55 6.15
CA ALA A 26 -47.88 -3.33 5.40
C ALA A 26 -46.59 -2.60 5.00
N ALA A 27 -45.53 -2.68 5.81
CA ALA A 27 -44.22 -2.12 5.49
C ALA A 27 -43.52 -2.89 4.34
N ARG A 28 -43.68 -4.22 4.27
CA ARG A 28 -43.12 -5.04 3.18
C ARG A 28 -43.83 -4.84 1.83
N ARG A 29 -45.13 -4.51 1.81
CA ARG A 29 -45.88 -4.26 0.57
C ARG A 29 -45.62 -2.89 -0.07
N ARG A 30 -45.02 -1.93 0.64
CA ARG A 30 -44.64 -0.62 0.07
C ARG A 30 -43.29 -0.63 -0.65
N LEU A 31 -42.48 -1.68 -0.51
CA LEU A 31 -41.17 -1.78 -1.17
C LEU A 31 -41.23 -2.45 -2.56
N THR A 32 -42.38 -2.98 -2.97
CA THR A 32 -42.51 -3.72 -4.25
C THR A 32 -43.28 -2.98 -5.34
N ASN A 33 -43.76 -1.76 -5.08
CA ASN A 33 -44.53 -0.94 -6.05
C ASN A 33 -43.87 0.41 -6.40
N GLY A 34 -42.56 0.53 -6.18
CA GLY A 34 -41.78 1.60 -6.78
C GLY A 34 -41.56 1.28 -8.25
N SER A 35 -42.30 1.93 -9.14
CA SER A 35 -42.00 1.95 -10.57
C SER A 35 -40.52 2.26 -10.76
N GLU A 36 -39.75 1.30 -11.27
CA GLU A 36 -38.39 1.52 -11.77
C GLU A 36 -38.47 2.50 -12.93
N GLN A 37 -38.48 3.80 -12.62
CA GLN A 37 -38.09 4.78 -13.62
C GLN A 37 -36.60 4.53 -13.87
N PRO A 38 -36.18 4.34 -15.14
CA PRO A 38 -34.76 4.22 -15.44
C PRO A 38 -34.10 5.51 -14.95
N VAL A 39 -33.23 5.39 -13.94
CA VAL A 39 -32.45 6.50 -13.43
C VAL A 39 -31.67 7.05 -14.62
N LYS A 40 -32.11 8.20 -15.13
CA LYS A 40 -31.52 8.92 -16.25
C LYS A 40 -30.22 9.60 -15.78
N MET A 41 -29.29 8.84 -15.19
CA MET A 41 -28.00 9.31 -14.68
C MET A 41 -26.93 9.18 -15.75
N ARG A 42 -27.09 9.89 -16.86
CA ARG A 42 -25.96 10.11 -17.75
C ARG A 42 -26.08 11.48 -18.38
N ARG A 43 -25.52 12.48 -17.69
CA ARG A 43 -25.18 13.74 -18.36
C ARG A 43 -24.16 13.41 -19.44
N THR A 44 -24.39 13.89 -20.65
CA THR A 44 -23.39 13.80 -21.73
C THR A 44 -22.19 14.70 -21.38
N GLU A 45 -21.00 14.41 -21.93
CA GLU A 45 -19.82 15.26 -21.72
C GLU A 45 -20.12 16.73 -22.03
N THR A 46 -20.94 16.97 -23.06
CA THR A 46 -21.42 18.29 -23.47
C THR A 46 -22.26 19.01 -22.40
N GLU A 47 -23.03 18.29 -21.58
CA GLU A 47 -23.77 18.87 -20.46
C GLU A 47 -22.85 19.21 -19.28
N MET A 48 -21.80 18.43 -19.06
CA MET A 48 -20.77 18.74 -18.05
C MET A 48 -19.90 19.93 -18.47
N ASP A 49 -19.65 20.11 -19.78
CA ASP A 49 -18.97 21.29 -20.33
C ASP A 49 -19.72 22.59 -20.04
N GLN A 50 -21.04 22.53 -19.85
CA GLN A 50 -21.86 23.71 -19.59
C GLN A 50 -22.07 23.98 -18.10
N ASP A 51 -21.66 23.08 -17.21
CA ASP A 51 -21.84 23.24 -15.77
C ASP A 51 -20.83 24.28 -15.21
N PRO A 52 -21.29 25.44 -14.71
CA PRO A 52 -20.40 26.49 -14.23
C PRO A 52 -19.53 26.07 -13.04
N ALA A 53 -19.90 25.03 -12.29
CA ALA A 53 -19.08 24.48 -11.22
C ALA A 53 -17.94 23.57 -11.72
N LEU A 54 -18.01 23.13 -12.98
CA LEU A 54 -17.04 22.24 -13.62
C LEU A 54 -16.21 22.94 -14.70
N LEU A 55 -16.57 24.18 -15.02
CA LEU A 55 -15.86 25.03 -15.97
C LEU A 55 -14.62 25.65 -15.35
N VAL A 56 -13.52 25.67 -16.11
CA VAL A 56 -12.33 26.44 -15.76
C VAL A 56 -12.65 27.92 -15.93
N ILE A 57 -12.97 28.60 -14.82
CA ILE A 57 -13.27 30.05 -14.85
C ILE A 57 -11.97 30.83 -15.09
N ASN A 58 -10.86 30.37 -14.51
CA ASN A 58 -9.54 30.93 -14.76
C ASN A 58 -8.48 29.80 -14.74
N PRO A 59 -7.78 29.55 -15.87
CA PRO A 59 -6.78 28.48 -15.99
C PRO A 59 -5.65 28.53 -14.97
N GLU A 60 -5.35 29.72 -14.42
CA GLU A 60 -4.28 29.90 -13.42
C GLU A 60 -4.52 29.15 -12.11
N PHE A 61 -5.78 28.83 -11.80
CA PHE A 61 -6.17 28.18 -10.55
C PHE A 61 -6.28 26.65 -10.66
N VAL A 62 -6.33 26.10 -11.88
CA VAL A 62 -6.20 24.65 -12.07
C VAL A 62 -4.72 24.34 -12.12
N ARG A 63 -4.18 23.89 -10.98
CA ARG A 63 -2.73 23.72 -10.80
C ARG A 63 -2.37 22.29 -10.47
N ALA A 64 -1.18 21.89 -10.90
CA ALA A 64 -0.58 20.61 -10.53
C ALA A 64 0.81 20.82 -9.94
N VAL A 65 1.29 19.83 -9.20
CA VAL A 65 2.66 19.76 -8.68
C VAL A 65 3.26 18.42 -9.07
N THR A 66 4.56 18.39 -9.34
CA THR A 66 5.23 17.13 -9.71
C THR A 66 5.34 16.19 -8.52
N LEU A 67 5.22 14.89 -8.77
CA LEU A 67 5.41 13.84 -7.76
C LEU A 67 6.74 14.00 -7.01
N GLN A 68 7.81 14.32 -7.74
CA GLN A 68 9.13 14.59 -7.16
C GLN A 68 9.08 15.68 -6.08
N ARG A 69 8.36 16.79 -6.33
CA ARG A 69 8.21 17.87 -5.35
C ARG A 69 7.39 17.42 -4.13
N ILE A 70 6.30 16.69 -4.35
CA ILE A 70 5.46 16.13 -3.28
C ILE A 70 6.25 15.19 -2.35
N LEU A 71 7.09 14.32 -2.93
CA LEU A 71 7.87 13.32 -2.19
C LEU A 71 9.24 13.82 -1.73
N SER A 72 9.67 15.00 -2.20
CA SER A 72 10.96 15.59 -1.81
C SER A 72 11.11 15.74 -0.30
N ARG A 73 12.37 15.69 0.16
CA ARG A 73 12.72 15.78 1.59
C ARG A 73 11.94 14.77 2.44
N PHE A 74 11.82 13.54 1.94
CA PHE A 74 11.04 12.45 2.56
C PHE A 74 9.59 12.84 2.84
N GLY A 75 8.94 13.50 1.89
CA GLY A 75 7.54 13.91 1.98
C GLY A 75 7.25 14.95 3.08
N LYS A 76 8.20 15.86 3.36
CA LYS A 76 8.06 16.94 4.35
C LYS A 76 6.71 17.68 4.24
N TYR A 77 6.21 17.88 3.02
CA TYR A 77 4.99 18.65 2.76
C TYR A 77 3.71 17.98 3.27
N TRP A 78 3.72 16.67 3.52
CA TRP A 78 2.59 15.92 4.08
C TRP A 78 2.43 16.07 5.61
N ARG A 79 3.39 16.68 6.31
CA ARG A 79 3.40 16.75 7.78
C ARG A 79 2.32 17.67 8.38
N SER A 80 1.76 18.57 7.58
CA SER A 80 0.80 19.57 8.03
C SER A 80 -0.04 20.03 6.84
N SER A 81 -1.31 20.35 7.08
CA SER A 81 -2.20 20.95 6.09
C SER A 81 -1.89 22.43 5.81
N LYS A 82 -1.13 23.11 6.68
CA LYS A 82 -0.77 24.52 6.50
C LYS A 82 0.14 24.69 5.27
N GLY A 83 -0.32 25.42 4.26
CA GLY A 83 0.50 25.89 3.16
C GLY A 83 1.08 27.28 3.41
N SER A 84 1.91 27.71 2.48
CA SER A 84 2.56 29.02 2.38
C SER A 84 2.69 29.40 0.91
N ASP A 85 3.00 30.67 0.62
CA ASP A 85 3.28 31.15 -0.75
C ASP A 85 4.33 30.26 -1.43
N HIS A 86 5.42 29.95 -0.73
CA HIS A 86 6.45 29.04 -1.23
C HIS A 86 5.92 27.65 -1.62
N THR A 87 4.94 27.10 -0.88
CA THR A 87 4.36 25.79 -1.24
C THR A 87 3.43 25.88 -2.45
N PHE A 88 2.78 27.03 -2.63
CA PHE A 88 1.94 27.31 -3.78
C PHE A 88 2.76 27.55 -5.05
N GLU A 89 3.89 28.27 -4.96
CA GLU A 89 4.85 28.48 -6.06
C GLU A 89 5.48 27.17 -6.58
N MET A 90 5.44 26.10 -5.79
CA MET A 90 5.88 24.77 -6.23
C MET A 90 4.87 24.07 -7.16
N SER A 91 3.61 24.50 -7.22
CA SER A 91 2.69 24.06 -8.25
C SER A 91 2.77 24.95 -9.49
N HIS A 92 2.14 24.55 -10.58
CA HIS A 92 2.09 25.27 -11.85
C HIS A 92 0.70 25.12 -12.47
N PRO A 93 0.21 26.12 -13.23
CA PRO A 93 -1.02 25.96 -14.01
C PRO A 93 -0.93 24.73 -14.92
N ALA A 94 -2.00 23.96 -14.99
CA ALA A 94 -2.05 22.70 -15.71
C ALA A 94 -3.41 22.53 -16.39
N SER A 95 -3.40 22.23 -17.69
CA SER A 95 -4.59 21.82 -18.42
C SER A 95 -5.00 20.37 -18.15
N LYS A 96 -4.09 19.58 -17.55
CA LYS A 96 -4.27 18.15 -17.28
C LYS A 96 -3.51 17.72 -16.04
N ILE A 97 -4.13 16.88 -15.22
CA ILE A 97 -3.56 16.38 -13.97
C ILE A 97 -3.54 14.85 -14.06
N ASN A 98 -2.39 14.20 -13.80
CA ASN A 98 -2.37 12.73 -13.84
C ASN A 98 -3.12 12.13 -12.64
N PHE A 99 -2.89 12.65 -11.43
CA PHE A 99 -3.49 12.13 -10.20
C PHE A 99 -4.07 13.23 -9.32
N PHE A 100 -5.35 13.13 -8.98
CA PHE A 100 -5.92 13.86 -7.86
C PHE A 100 -5.65 13.08 -6.56
N LEU A 101 -4.88 13.65 -5.63
CA LEU A 101 -4.52 12.96 -4.38
C LEU A 101 -5.56 13.24 -3.28
N SER A 102 -6.64 12.46 -3.27
CA SER A 102 -7.67 12.57 -2.26
C SER A 102 -7.27 11.85 -0.97
N HIS A 103 -7.30 12.58 0.15
CA HIS A 103 -6.76 12.07 1.40
C HIS A 103 -7.31 12.80 2.65
N SER A 104 -7.26 12.14 3.81
CA SER A 104 -7.54 12.78 5.09
C SER A 104 -6.27 13.32 5.74
N TRP A 105 -6.24 14.59 6.14
CA TRP A 105 -5.12 15.18 6.90
C TRP A 105 -4.93 14.60 8.31
N MET A 106 -5.93 13.89 8.85
CA MET A 106 -5.83 13.17 10.13
C MET A 106 -4.92 11.94 10.03
N THR A 107 -4.80 11.36 8.85
CA THR A 107 -4.01 10.15 8.63
C THR A 107 -2.51 10.44 8.71
N ASN A 108 -1.77 9.52 9.34
CA ASN A 108 -0.31 9.59 9.48
C ASN A 108 0.38 9.82 8.12
N TRP A 109 1.10 10.92 8.02
CA TRP A 109 1.76 11.37 6.79
C TRP A 109 2.81 10.36 6.29
N LYS A 110 3.49 9.63 7.17
CA LYS A 110 4.50 8.63 6.78
C LYS A 110 3.88 7.50 5.96
N LEU A 111 2.65 7.10 6.29
CA LEU A 111 1.93 6.06 5.56
C LEU A 111 1.57 6.52 4.14
N LYS A 112 1.16 7.78 3.99
CA LYS A 112 0.90 8.39 2.67
C LYS A 112 2.16 8.41 1.81
N VAL A 113 3.27 8.89 2.38
CA VAL A 113 4.55 8.96 1.69
C VAL A 113 5.01 7.57 1.27
N LEU A 114 4.99 6.58 2.17
CA LEU A 114 5.39 5.22 1.84
C LEU A 114 4.48 4.62 0.76
N ALA A 115 3.17 4.86 0.84
CA ALA A 115 2.24 4.33 -0.15
C ALA A 115 2.47 4.92 -1.55
N LEU A 116 2.70 6.24 -1.63
CA LEU A 116 3.04 6.91 -2.89
C LEU A 116 4.39 6.43 -3.45
N VAL A 117 5.42 6.38 -2.60
CA VAL A 117 6.74 5.85 -2.98
C VAL A 117 6.62 4.43 -3.51
N TYR A 118 5.87 3.56 -2.82
CA TYR A 118 5.66 2.19 -3.25
C TYR A 118 4.90 2.13 -4.59
N TYR A 119 3.76 2.81 -4.69
CA TYR A 119 2.92 2.79 -5.90
C TYR A 119 3.69 3.24 -7.15
N PHE A 120 4.40 4.36 -7.06
CA PHE A 120 5.10 4.94 -8.21
C PHE A 120 6.43 4.26 -8.53
N ASN A 121 7.14 3.69 -7.54
CA ASN A 121 8.50 3.20 -7.75
C ASN A 121 8.60 1.67 -7.85
N VAL A 122 7.61 0.89 -7.41
CA VAL A 122 7.75 -0.58 -7.31
C VAL A 122 8.07 -1.24 -8.66
N LYS A 123 7.46 -0.80 -9.76
CA LYS A 123 7.73 -1.37 -11.09
C LYS A 123 9.18 -1.14 -11.52
N SER A 124 9.67 0.11 -11.39
CA SER A 124 11.06 0.46 -11.65
C SER A 124 12.01 -0.29 -10.72
N ALA A 125 11.66 -0.42 -9.44
CA ALA A 125 12.47 -1.12 -8.45
C ALA A 125 12.63 -2.61 -8.78
N VAL A 126 11.54 -3.30 -9.15
CA VAL A 126 11.59 -4.70 -9.59
C VAL A 126 12.42 -4.85 -10.86
N LEU A 127 12.18 -4.01 -11.88
CA LEU A 127 12.92 -4.09 -13.13
C LEU A 127 14.43 -3.85 -12.91
N SER A 128 14.80 -2.80 -12.18
CA SER A 128 16.19 -2.52 -11.85
C SER A 128 16.85 -3.65 -11.07
N ALA A 129 16.14 -4.24 -10.11
CA ALA A 129 16.65 -5.36 -9.32
C ALA A 129 16.92 -6.60 -10.18
N ILE A 130 16.00 -6.94 -11.10
CA ILE A 130 16.19 -8.06 -12.04
C ILE A 130 17.38 -7.79 -12.95
N LEU A 131 17.46 -6.60 -13.55
CA LEU A 131 18.54 -6.25 -14.47
C LEU A 131 19.90 -6.27 -13.79
N VAL A 132 20.02 -5.69 -12.59
CA VAL A 132 21.28 -5.71 -11.82
C VAL A 132 21.63 -7.13 -11.40
N HIS A 133 20.67 -7.94 -10.97
CA HIS A 133 20.95 -9.33 -10.59
C HIS A 133 21.45 -10.15 -11.78
N VAL A 134 20.77 -10.09 -12.93
CA VAL A 134 21.18 -10.79 -14.15
C VAL A 134 22.55 -10.30 -14.62
N ALA A 135 22.77 -8.99 -14.68
CA ALA A 135 24.06 -8.42 -15.07
C ALA A 135 25.17 -8.88 -14.11
N TYR A 136 24.92 -8.84 -12.81
CA TYR A 136 25.88 -9.26 -11.79
C TYR A 136 26.22 -10.75 -11.93
N VAL A 137 25.22 -11.62 -12.07
CA VAL A 137 25.44 -13.07 -12.25
C VAL A 137 26.18 -13.37 -13.54
N THR A 138 25.83 -12.72 -14.65
CA THR A 138 26.48 -12.94 -15.96
C THR A 138 27.92 -12.43 -15.96
N VAL A 139 28.16 -11.20 -15.54
CA VAL A 139 29.52 -10.62 -15.46
C VAL A 139 30.39 -11.46 -14.55
N HIS A 140 29.87 -11.83 -13.38
CA HIS A 140 30.64 -12.64 -12.45
C HIS A 140 30.86 -14.07 -12.96
N GLY A 141 29.89 -14.69 -13.62
CA GLY A 141 30.01 -16.04 -14.16
C GLY A 141 30.96 -16.14 -15.37
N LEU A 142 31.10 -15.06 -16.14
CA LEU A 142 31.91 -15.05 -17.37
C LEU A 142 33.30 -14.44 -17.18
N LEU A 143 33.46 -13.44 -16.31
CA LEU A 143 34.64 -12.57 -16.31
C LEU A 143 35.47 -12.64 -15.02
N ILE A 144 34.93 -13.20 -13.93
CA ILE A 144 35.61 -13.23 -12.63
C ILE A 144 35.87 -14.70 -12.25
N GLU A 145 37.07 -15.18 -12.57
CA GLU A 145 37.66 -16.36 -11.96
C GLU A 145 38.21 -15.97 -10.58
N GLY A 146 37.67 -16.51 -9.49
CA GLY A 146 38.17 -16.20 -8.14
C GLY A 146 37.25 -16.62 -7.00
N GLU A 147 37.76 -16.54 -5.77
CA GLU A 147 37.01 -16.81 -4.54
C GLU A 147 35.98 -15.70 -4.29
N TYR A 148 34.73 -16.10 -4.16
CA TYR A 148 33.61 -15.22 -3.87
C TYR A 148 33.28 -15.26 -2.38
N MET A 149 32.57 -14.23 -1.89
CA MET A 149 31.88 -14.32 -0.60
C MET A 149 30.83 -15.41 -0.72
N VAL A 150 31.20 -16.62 -0.30
CA VAL A 150 30.32 -17.77 -0.22
C VAL A 150 30.43 -18.37 1.15
N ALA A 151 29.29 -18.80 1.65
CA ALA A 151 29.23 -19.57 2.87
C ALA A 151 29.33 -21.03 2.49
N ASP A 152 30.46 -21.65 2.84
CA ASP A 152 30.67 -23.08 2.68
C ASP A 152 29.67 -23.84 3.54
N SER A 153 28.68 -24.38 2.85
CA SER A 153 27.59 -25.14 3.42
C SER A 153 27.68 -26.57 2.91
N TYR A 154 27.11 -27.52 3.64
CA TYR A 154 27.17 -28.93 3.31
C TYR A 154 25.80 -29.55 3.45
N MET A 155 25.40 -30.29 2.42
CA MET A 155 24.29 -31.23 2.47
C MET A 155 24.85 -32.64 2.60
N PHE A 156 23.98 -33.61 2.87
CA PHE A 156 24.33 -35.01 2.94
C PHE A 156 23.37 -35.82 2.08
N ARG A 157 23.89 -36.88 1.46
CA ARG A 157 23.09 -37.86 0.76
C ARG A 157 23.80 -39.20 0.84
N GLU A 158 23.11 -40.18 1.40
CA GLU A 158 23.60 -41.56 1.51
C GLU A 158 24.95 -41.59 2.26
N ASP A 159 26.03 -41.87 1.54
CA ASP A 159 27.39 -42.03 2.05
C ASP A 159 28.27 -40.78 1.89
N LYS A 160 27.71 -39.65 1.42
CA LYS A 160 28.51 -38.47 1.03
C LYS A 160 28.02 -37.17 1.66
N ALA A 161 28.98 -36.38 2.12
CA ALA A 161 28.79 -34.96 2.39
C ALA A 161 29.05 -34.17 1.08
N ILE A 162 28.07 -33.39 0.66
CA ILE A 162 28.08 -32.63 -0.59
C ILE A 162 28.23 -31.15 -0.25
N ARG A 163 29.31 -30.53 -0.70
CA ARG A 163 29.50 -29.08 -0.56
C ARG A 163 28.45 -28.33 -1.39
N VAL A 164 27.73 -27.44 -0.74
CA VAL A 164 26.75 -26.52 -1.34
C VAL A 164 27.23 -25.10 -1.08
N VAL A 165 27.30 -24.33 -2.16
CA VAL A 165 27.81 -22.96 -2.11
C VAL A 165 26.63 -22.02 -1.98
N MET A 166 26.45 -21.44 -0.79
CA MET A 166 25.45 -20.39 -0.58
C MET A 166 26.05 -19.04 -1.00
N SER A 167 25.41 -18.39 -1.97
CA SER A 167 25.94 -17.17 -2.58
C SER A 167 25.19 -15.91 -2.15
N PHE A 168 25.94 -14.85 -1.85
CA PHE A 168 25.38 -13.51 -1.64
C PHE A 168 24.96 -12.80 -2.94
N ARG A 169 25.00 -13.46 -4.11
CA ARG A 169 24.67 -12.84 -5.41
C ARG A 169 23.27 -12.23 -5.48
N PHE A 170 22.30 -12.77 -4.75
CA PHE A 170 20.95 -12.21 -4.72
C PHE A 170 20.87 -10.89 -3.92
N MET A 171 21.86 -10.59 -3.05
CA MET A 171 21.92 -9.35 -2.26
C MET A 171 21.95 -8.12 -3.13
N ALA A 172 22.69 -8.16 -4.25
CA ALA A 172 22.80 -7.03 -5.17
C ALA A 172 21.41 -6.63 -5.69
N GLY A 173 20.62 -7.61 -6.15
CA GLY A 173 19.24 -7.37 -6.59
C GLY A 173 18.35 -6.82 -5.46
N CYS A 174 18.41 -7.39 -4.26
CA CYS A 174 17.62 -6.91 -3.12
C CYS A 174 18.00 -5.49 -2.69
N PHE A 175 19.28 -5.15 -2.67
CA PHE A 175 19.75 -3.81 -2.35
C PHE A 175 19.34 -2.80 -3.42
N THR A 176 19.50 -3.15 -4.70
CA THR A 176 19.01 -2.34 -5.82
C THR A 176 17.51 -2.11 -5.73
N PHE A 177 16.72 -3.14 -5.38
CA PHE A 177 15.28 -2.99 -5.16
C PHE A 177 14.99 -1.92 -4.10
N LEU A 178 15.64 -1.96 -2.94
CA LEU A 178 15.41 -0.98 -1.87
C LEU A 178 15.79 0.44 -2.28
N VAL A 179 16.97 0.60 -2.90
CA VAL A 179 17.44 1.91 -3.36
C VAL A 179 16.51 2.47 -4.43
N ALA A 180 16.15 1.67 -5.42
CA ALA A 180 15.25 2.07 -6.49
C ALA A 180 13.83 2.33 -5.98
N LEU A 181 13.32 1.54 -5.02
CA LEU A 181 12.03 1.79 -4.39
C LEU A 181 12.01 3.17 -3.72
N LEU A 182 13.09 3.56 -3.05
CA LEU A 182 13.18 4.85 -2.37
C LEU A 182 13.44 6.02 -3.32
N LEU A 183 14.12 5.82 -4.45
CA LEU A 183 14.66 6.92 -5.25
C LEU A 183 14.17 6.97 -6.71
N ALA A 184 13.45 5.97 -7.23
CA ALA A 184 13.09 5.94 -8.66
C ALA A 184 12.21 7.12 -9.10
N HIS A 185 11.42 7.72 -8.20
CA HIS A 185 10.64 8.93 -8.49
C HIS A 185 11.49 10.19 -8.77
N TYR A 186 12.79 10.17 -8.48
CA TYR A 186 13.73 11.22 -8.92
C TYR A 186 14.23 11.00 -10.34
N SER A 187 13.99 9.82 -10.91
CA SER A 187 14.35 9.52 -12.28
C SER A 187 13.51 10.31 -13.27
N PRO A 188 14.09 10.80 -14.38
CA PRO A 188 13.32 11.43 -15.44
C PRO A 188 12.29 10.49 -16.08
N PHE A 189 12.36 9.17 -15.84
CA PHE A 189 11.40 8.20 -16.37
C PHE A 189 10.12 8.09 -15.55
N VAL A 190 10.11 8.58 -14.30
CA VAL A 190 8.93 8.55 -13.42
C VAL A 190 8.37 9.96 -13.32
N LYS A 191 7.50 10.32 -14.28
CA LYS A 191 6.83 11.62 -14.30
C LYS A 191 5.35 11.46 -13.98
N ALA A 192 4.89 12.20 -12.98
CA ALA A 192 3.47 12.35 -12.68
C ALA A 192 3.20 13.77 -12.16
N SER A 193 2.19 14.42 -12.73
CA SER A 193 1.60 15.65 -12.21
C SER A 193 0.44 15.29 -11.28
N CYS A 194 0.41 15.89 -10.10
CA CYS A 194 -0.55 15.57 -9.07
C CYS A 194 -1.24 16.84 -8.58
N PHE A 195 -2.52 16.74 -8.24
CA PHE A 195 -3.19 17.75 -7.45
C PHE A 195 -3.02 17.41 -5.96
N LEU A 196 -2.46 18.34 -5.19
CA LEU A 196 -2.43 18.29 -3.74
C LEU A 196 -2.93 19.64 -3.23
N ASP A 197 -4.10 19.65 -2.58
CA ASP A 197 -4.81 20.82 -2.06
C ASP A 197 -3.88 21.90 -1.48
N LYS A 198 -2.99 21.53 -0.55
CA LYS A 198 -2.05 22.41 0.12
C LYS A 198 -1.10 23.16 -0.83
N MET A 199 -0.71 22.54 -1.95
CA MET A 199 0.26 23.08 -2.90
C MET A 199 -0.42 23.71 -4.12
N CYS A 200 -1.62 23.24 -4.48
CA CYS A 200 -2.33 23.66 -5.67
C CYS A 200 -3.35 24.77 -5.40
N ILE A 201 -3.74 25.00 -4.15
CA ILE A 201 -4.61 26.11 -3.72
C ILE A 201 -3.79 27.06 -2.87
N GLU A 202 -3.87 28.36 -3.17
CA GLU A 202 -3.22 29.41 -2.36
C GLU A 202 -3.76 29.38 -0.93
N GLN A 203 -2.89 29.24 0.07
CA GLN A 203 -3.32 29.02 1.46
C GLN A 203 -3.29 30.29 2.32
N THR A 204 -2.53 31.31 1.89
CA THR A 204 -2.26 32.52 2.68
C THR A 204 -3.19 33.67 2.34
N ASN A 205 -3.49 33.87 1.05
CA ASN A 205 -4.40 34.89 0.56
C ASN A 205 -5.82 34.32 0.48
N GLN A 206 -6.73 34.86 1.31
CA GLN A 206 -8.09 34.34 1.44
C GLN A 206 -8.89 34.45 0.13
N GLU A 207 -8.73 35.52 -0.63
CA GLU A 207 -9.45 35.71 -1.90
C GLU A 207 -9.00 34.69 -2.95
N LYS A 208 -7.68 34.51 -3.12
CA LYS A 208 -7.13 33.49 -4.04
C LYS A 208 -7.44 32.08 -3.57
N LYS A 209 -7.50 31.85 -2.27
CA LYS A 209 -7.93 30.58 -1.68
C LYS A 209 -9.36 30.25 -2.06
N ASP A 210 -10.27 31.20 -1.90
CA ASP A 210 -11.68 31.03 -2.24
C ASP A 210 -11.86 30.80 -3.75
N GLN A 211 -11.09 31.50 -4.59
CA GLN A 211 -11.05 31.26 -6.03
C GLN A 211 -10.52 29.85 -6.36
N GLY A 212 -9.44 29.40 -5.71
CA GLY A 212 -8.89 28.05 -5.90
C GLY A 212 -9.83 26.94 -5.43
N VAL A 213 -10.52 27.13 -4.30
CA VAL A 213 -11.52 26.17 -3.78
C VAL A 213 -12.72 26.05 -4.74
N LYS A 214 -13.16 27.16 -5.34
CA LYS A 214 -14.21 27.15 -6.37
C LYS A 214 -13.80 26.35 -7.61
N GLN A 215 -12.50 26.18 -7.87
CA GLN A 215 -11.96 25.40 -8.99
C GLN A 215 -11.72 23.92 -8.65
N LEU A 216 -12.09 23.45 -7.46
CA LEU A 216 -11.89 22.05 -7.08
C LEU A 216 -12.64 21.07 -8.01
N GLY A 217 -13.85 21.43 -8.42
CA GLY A 217 -14.63 20.65 -9.39
C GLY A 217 -13.90 20.49 -10.72
N ALA A 218 -13.33 21.58 -11.24
CA ALA A 218 -12.49 21.55 -12.43
C ALA A 218 -11.22 20.69 -12.20
N ALA A 219 -10.52 20.84 -11.08
CA ALA A 219 -9.34 20.02 -10.79
C ALA A 219 -9.66 18.52 -10.78
N ILE A 220 -10.79 18.11 -10.18
CA ILE A 220 -11.26 16.71 -10.21
C ILE A 220 -11.60 16.28 -11.64
N ARG A 221 -12.30 17.13 -12.40
CA ARG A 221 -12.68 16.87 -13.80
C ARG A 221 -11.48 16.65 -14.72
N TYR A 222 -10.45 17.50 -14.62
CA TYR A 222 -9.25 17.43 -15.46
C TYR A 222 -8.18 16.46 -14.94
N SER A 223 -8.51 15.70 -13.88
CA SER A 223 -7.65 14.64 -13.37
C SER A 223 -7.92 13.32 -14.07
N GLU A 224 -6.88 12.68 -14.61
CA GLU A 224 -7.00 11.38 -15.27
C GLU A 224 -7.36 10.27 -14.28
N HIS A 225 -6.87 10.37 -13.05
CA HIS A 225 -7.10 9.40 -11.99
C HIS A 225 -7.43 10.10 -10.66
N LEU A 226 -8.34 9.52 -9.89
CA LEU A 226 -8.52 9.84 -8.48
C LEU A 226 -7.78 8.81 -7.64
N MET A 227 -6.72 9.23 -6.96
CA MET A 227 -5.98 8.38 -6.02
C MET A 227 -6.47 8.63 -4.60
N VAL A 228 -7.25 7.68 -4.09
CA VAL A 228 -7.76 7.67 -2.72
C VAL A 228 -6.71 7.04 -1.80
N LEU A 229 -6.10 7.86 -0.94
CA LEU A 229 -5.19 7.42 0.11
C LEU A 229 -5.99 6.83 1.29
N TRP A 230 -6.39 5.57 1.14
CA TRP A 230 -7.44 4.94 1.94
C TRP A 230 -7.01 4.62 3.37
N GLN A 231 -7.83 5.06 4.33
CA GLN A 231 -7.89 4.67 5.74
C GLN A 231 -9.34 4.78 6.24
N PRO A 232 -9.71 4.15 7.38
CA PRO A 232 -11.07 4.22 7.92
C PRO A 232 -11.60 5.65 8.11
N GLU A 233 -10.74 6.61 8.47
CA GLU A 233 -11.13 8.02 8.69
C GLU A 233 -11.32 8.80 7.38
N TYR A 234 -11.09 8.20 6.21
CA TYR A 234 -11.24 8.88 4.92
C TYR A 234 -12.71 9.27 4.67
N LEU A 235 -13.64 8.33 4.84
CA LEU A 235 -15.08 8.57 4.60
C LEU A 235 -15.77 9.39 5.71
N THR A 236 -15.08 9.71 6.80
CA THR A 236 -15.63 10.61 7.84
C THR A 236 -15.46 12.09 7.46
N ARG A 237 -14.72 12.40 6.39
CA ARG A 237 -14.42 13.76 5.93
C ARG A 237 -15.32 14.13 4.76
N VAL A 238 -16.17 15.14 4.96
CA VAL A 238 -17.11 15.64 3.93
C VAL A 238 -16.40 15.95 2.62
N TRP A 239 -15.25 16.62 2.66
CA TRP A 239 -14.46 16.94 1.46
C TRP A 239 -14.00 15.69 0.69
N CYS A 240 -13.53 14.66 1.39
CA CYS A 240 -13.11 13.42 0.75
C CYS A 240 -14.29 12.68 0.10
N VAL A 241 -15.44 12.64 0.76
CA VAL A 241 -16.67 12.05 0.21
C VAL A 241 -17.15 12.83 -1.02
N PHE A 242 -17.10 14.17 -0.96
CA PHE A 242 -17.40 15.03 -2.10
C PHE A 242 -16.47 14.73 -3.29
N GLU A 243 -15.14 14.68 -3.07
CA GLU A 243 -14.16 14.39 -4.11
C GLU A 243 -14.42 13.04 -4.78
N LEU A 244 -14.66 12.00 -3.98
CA LEU A 244 -14.98 10.66 -4.47
C LEU A 244 -16.28 10.62 -5.27
N ALA A 245 -17.36 11.21 -4.74
CA ALA A 245 -18.66 11.24 -5.39
C ALA A 245 -18.63 12.05 -6.69
N ALA A 246 -18.01 13.23 -6.66
CA ALA A 246 -17.85 14.09 -7.83
C ALA A 246 -17.02 13.41 -8.92
N PHE A 247 -15.91 12.76 -8.55
CA PHE A 247 -15.11 12.02 -9.52
C PHE A 247 -15.87 10.84 -10.11
N ALA A 248 -16.54 10.03 -9.29
CA ALA A 248 -17.33 8.89 -9.75
C ALA A 248 -18.49 9.31 -10.67
N PHE A 249 -19.11 10.46 -10.39
CA PHE A 249 -20.14 11.03 -11.27
C PHE A 249 -19.56 11.44 -12.63
N MET A 250 -18.47 12.22 -12.63
CA MET A 250 -17.85 12.75 -13.85
C MET A 250 -17.15 11.67 -14.70
N HIS A 251 -16.60 10.64 -14.06
CA HIS A 251 -15.84 9.56 -14.68
C HIS A 251 -16.55 8.21 -14.59
N SER A 252 -17.87 8.21 -14.57
CA SER A 252 -18.71 7.00 -14.43
C SER A 252 -18.42 5.89 -15.46
N HIS A 253 -17.83 6.24 -16.59
CA HIS A 253 -17.44 5.32 -17.65
C HIS A 253 -16.00 4.76 -17.51
N ARG A 254 -15.22 5.25 -16.54
CA ARG A 254 -13.80 4.88 -16.32
C ARG A 254 -13.56 4.31 -14.93
N ALA A 255 -13.97 3.06 -14.72
CA ALA A 255 -13.75 2.39 -13.44
C ALA A 255 -12.25 2.25 -13.10
N ASP A 256 -11.38 2.16 -14.11
CA ASP A 256 -9.92 2.11 -13.98
C ASP A 256 -9.29 3.44 -13.51
N ALA A 257 -10.03 4.55 -13.60
CA ALA A 257 -9.55 5.86 -13.22
C ALA A 257 -9.58 6.07 -11.68
N LEU A 258 -10.38 5.30 -10.95
CA LEU A 258 -10.43 5.34 -9.49
C LEU A 258 -9.40 4.38 -8.88
N VAL A 259 -8.34 4.94 -8.28
CA VAL A 259 -7.27 4.17 -7.63
C VAL A 259 -7.42 4.26 -6.12
N ILE A 260 -7.86 3.17 -5.49
CA ILE A 260 -7.90 3.07 -4.02
C ILE A 260 -6.58 2.47 -3.54
N LEU A 261 -5.81 3.24 -2.75
CA LEU A 261 -4.51 2.84 -2.25
C LEU A 261 -4.55 2.61 -0.72
N PRO A 262 -4.65 1.35 -0.26
CA PRO A 262 -4.68 1.04 1.17
C PRO A 262 -3.32 1.33 1.80
N LEU A 263 -3.23 2.34 2.68
CA LEU A 263 -1.92 2.81 3.14
C LEU A 263 -1.13 1.80 3.99
N LYS A 264 -1.82 0.81 4.58
CA LYS A 264 -1.20 -0.25 5.40
C LYS A 264 -0.59 -1.37 4.54
N LEU A 265 -1.03 -1.55 3.29
CA LEU A 265 -0.54 -2.61 2.39
C LEU A 265 0.94 -2.41 1.97
N PRO A 266 1.38 -1.21 1.54
CA PRO A 266 2.78 -0.93 1.27
C PRO A 266 3.69 -1.16 2.49
N VAL A 267 3.21 -0.87 3.71
CA VAL A 267 3.99 -1.14 4.90
C VAL A 267 4.18 -2.65 5.10
N LEU A 268 3.09 -3.42 4.99
CA LEU A 268 3.18 -4.89 5.05
C LEU A 268 4.13 -5.45 4.00
N ALA A 269 4.03 -4.99 2.74
CA ALA A 269 4.87 -5.46 1.65
C ALA A 269 6.36 -5.15 1.89
N VAL A 270 6.68 -3.93 2.30
CA VAL A 270 8.07 -3.52 2.61
C VAL A 270 8.59 -4.24 3.86
N SER A 271 7.77 -4.40 4.89
CA SER A 271 8.13 -5.15 6.09
C SER A 271 8.41 -6.63 5.77
N LEU A 272 7.57 -7.27 4.96
CA LEU A 272 7.78 -8.63 4.48
C LEU A 272 9.06 -8.75 3.66
N PHE A 273 9.34 -7.77 2.79
CA PHE A 273 10.57 -7.75 2.01
C PHE A 273 11.81 -7.65 2.92
N ILE A 274 11.83 -6.68 3.85
CA ILE A 274 12.95 -6.49 4.78
C ILE A 274 13.14 -7.73 5.65
N PHE A 275 12.04 -8.32 6.13
CA PHE A 275 12.05 -9.58 6.88
C PHE A 275 12.75 -10.69 6.09
N HIS A 276 12.34 -10.94 4.84
CA HIS A 276 12.92 -12.00 4.03
C HIS A 276 14.36 -11.69 3.65
N PHE A 277 14.67 -10.42 3.40
CA PHE A 277 16.03 -9.99 3.12
C PHE A 277 16.96 -10.28 4.29
N VAL A 278 16.60 -9.87 5.50
CA VAL A 278 17.38 -10.13 6.72
C VAL A 278 17.47 -11.62 7.00
N ALA A 279 16.36 -12.36 6.93
CA ALA A 279 16.36 -13.80 7.15
C ALA A 279 17.29 -14.54 6.18
N SER A 280 17.28 -14.16 4.90
CA SER A 280 18.16 -14.76 3.90
C SER A 280 19.63 -14.37 4.10
N VAL A 281 19.94 -13.13 4.50
CA VAL A 281 21.30 -12.74 4.92
C VAL A 281 21.77 -13.59 6.09
N SER A 282 20.94 -13.70 7.13
CA SER A 282 21.25 -14.49 8.31
C SER A 282 21.44 -15.97 7.97
N LEU A 283 20.61 -16.54 7.10
CA LEU A 283 20.77 -17.93 6.64
C LEU A 283 22.13 -18.13 5.98
N VAL A 284 22.55 -17.24 5.07
CA VAL A 284 23.86 -17.39 4.41
C VAL A 284 25.00 -17.24 5.40
N ILE A 285 24.94 -16.28 6.34
CA ILE A 285 26.02 -16.08 7.33
C ILE A 285 26.10 -17.24 8.33
N LEU A 286 24.96 -17.77 8.77
CA LEU A 286 24.87 -18.78 9.81
C LEU A 286 24.93 -20.21 9.27
N SER A 287 24.71 -20.44 7.98
CA SER A 287 24.69 -21.80 7.41
C SER A 287 25.95 -22.61 7.70
N PRO A 288 27.18 -22.07 7.61
CA PRO A 288 28.40 -22.84 7.89
C PRO A 288 28.54 -23.28 9.35
N PHE A 289 27.81 -22.62 10.27
CA PHE A 289 27.87 -22.84 11.71
C PHE A 289 26.66 -23.59 12.27
N THR A 290 25.72 -23.99 11.42
CA THR A 290 24.46 -24.62 11.82
C THR A 290 24.35 -26.04 11.26
N PHE A 291 23.15 -26.50 10.95
CA PHE A 291 22.89 -27.82 10.38
C PHE A 291 23.43 -27.98 8.95
N LEU A 292 23.92 -26.91 8.33
CA LEU A 292 24.61 -26.94 7.04
C LEU A 292 26.14 -26.90 7.21
N SER A 293 26.68 -27.11 8.41
CA SER A 293 28.12 -27.22 8.62
C SER A 293 28.70 -28.55 8.10
N GLU A 294 29.99 -28.54 7.74
CA GLU A 294 30.71 -29.74 7.28
C GLU A 294 30.70 -30.85 8.33
N TRP A 295 30.96 -30.48 9.59
CA TRP A 295 30.97 -31.39 10.72
C TRP A 295 29.62 -32.10 10.88
N HIS A 296 28.52 -31.35 10.82
CA HIS A 296 27.19 -31.94 10.96
C HIS A 296 26.87 -32.87 9.79
N ALA A 297 27.19 -32.48 8.55
CA ALA A 297 26.99 -33.33 7.39
C ALA A 297 27.77 -34.65 7.49
N LYS A 298 29.04 -34.60 7.93
CA LYS A 298 29.86 -35.80 8.17
C LYS A 298 29.29 -36.68 9.28
N TRP A 299 28.82 -36.07 10.38
CA TRP A 299 28.19 -36.80 11.47
C TRP A 299 26.94 -37.55 11.01
N ILE A 300 26.08 -36.90 10.20
CA ILE A 300 24.86 -37.53 9.66
C ILE A 300 25.20 -38.73 8.78
N VAL A 301 26.14 -38.57 7.85
CA VAL A 301 26.58 -39.66 6.96
C VAL A 301 27.08 -40.86 7.76
N GLN A 302 27.76 -40.63 8.88
CA GLN A 302 28.33 -41.69 9.71
C GLN A 302 27.32 -42.36 10.65
N ASN A 303 26.32 -41.63 11.15
CA ASN A 303 25.51 -42.06 12.28
C ASN A 303 24.02 -42.27 11.95
N VAL A 304 23.52 -41.73 10.83
CA VAL A 304 22.09 -41.81 10.46
C VAL A 304 21.91 -42.72 9.25
N PRO A 305 21.08 -43.79 9.35
CA PRO A 305 20.80 -44.66 8.21
C PRO A 305 20.24 -43.88 7.02
N ALA A 306 20.66 -44.23 5.80
CA ALA A 306 20.29 -43.52 4.58
C ALA A 306 18.76 -43.34 4.42
N ALA A 307 17.98 -44.34 4.79
CA ALA A 307 16.50 -44.29 4.76
C ALA A 307 15.89 -43.21 5.67
N ALA A 308 16.59 -42.79 6.74
CA ALA A 308 16.13 -41.79 7.70
C ALA A 308 16.69 -40.38 7.44
N GLN A 309 17.73 -40.25 6.62
CA GLN A 309 18.41 -38.96 6.37
C GLN A 309 17.48 -37.88 5.81
N TYR A 310 16.62 -38.24 4.84
CA TYR A 310 15.67 -37.29 4.25
C TYR A 310 14.65 -36.76 5.26
N PHE A 311 14.11 -37.65 6.09
CA PHE A 311 13.17 -37.28 7.15
C PHE A 311 13.82 -36.36 8.18
N TYR A 312 15.05 -36.69 8.61
CA TYR A 312 15.83 -35.86 9.52
C TYR A 312 16.09 -34.47 8.93
N TYR A 313 16.52 -34.39 7.66
CA TYR A 313 16.79 -33.14 6.97
C TYR A 313 15.58 -32.22 6.97
N TRP A 314 14.39 -32.74 6.60
CA TRP A 314 13.16 -31.97 6.63
C TRP A 314 12.77 -31.50 8.01
N HIS A 315 12.92 -32.34 9.03
CA HIS A 315 12.60 -31.96 10.41
C HIS A 315 13.52 -30.87 10.92
N ILE A 316 14.83 -31.00 10.71
CA ILE A 316 15.80 -29.99 11.13
C ILE A 316 15.62 -28.69 10.34
N ILE A 317 15.42 -28.75 9.03
CA ILE A 317 15.12 -27.55 8.24
C ILE A 317 13.86 -26.87 8.74
N PHE A 318 12.80 -27.63 8.95
CA PHE A 318 11.56 -27.07 9.45
C PHE A 318 11.80 -26.39 10.81
N LEU A 319 12.47 -27.06 11.74
CA LEU A 319 12.75 -26.50 13.07
C LEU A 319 13.63 -25.25 13.01
N VAL A 320 14.75 -25.29 12.27
CA VAL A 320 15.71 -24.18 12.19
C VAL A 320 15.13 -23.01 11.41
N CYS A 321 14.44 -23.26 10.30
CA CYS A 321 13.79 -22.21 9.52
C CYS A 321 12.60 -21.61 10.28
N PHE A 322 11.60 -22.41 10.65
CA PHE A 322 10.37 -21.89 11.27
C PHE A 322 10.59 -21.37 12.69
N PHE A 323 11.22 -22.13 13.58
CA PHE A 323 11.36 -21.73 14.98
C PHE A 323 12.64 -20.95 15.27
N GLY A 324 13.69 -21.08 14.44
CA GLY A 324 14.92 -20.30 14.58
C GLY A 324 14.84 -18.99 13.82
N MET A 325 15.11 -19.05 12.52
CA MET A 325 15.33 -17.86 11.68
C MET A 325 14.08 -17.00 11.50
N PHE A 326 12.92 -17.62 11.35
CA PHE A 326 11.67 -16.88 11.09
C PHE A 326 10.94 -16.48 12.37
N LEU A 327 11.11 -17.17 13.50
CA LEU A 327 10.35 -16.88 14.72
C LEU A 327 10.54 -15.44 15.22
N VAL A 328 11.79 -14.99 15.38
CA VAL A 328 12.09 -13.66 15.90
C VAL A 328 11.56 -12.57 14.95
N PRO A 329 11.88 -12.58 13.65
CA PRO A 329 11.36 -11.58 12.75
C PRO A 329 9.83 -11.68 12.57
N SER A 330 9.21 -12.87 12.72
CA SER A 330 7.77 -13.07 12.59
C SER A 330 7.03 -12.50 13.80
N PHE A 331 7.61 -12.57 14.99
CA PHE A 331 7.09 -11.88 16.17
C PHE A 331 7.05 -10.36 15.95
N PHE A 332 8.12 -9.78 15.40
CA PHE A 332 8.15 -8.36 15.08
C PHE A 332 7.16 -7.98 13.98
N LEU A 333 7.05 -8.79 12.92
CA LEU A 333 6.05 -8.60 11.87
C LEU A 333 4.63 -8.68 12.44
N TRP A 334 4.34 -9.65 13.29
CA TRP A 334 3.04 -9.78 13.95
C TRP A 334 2.75 -8.57 14.85
N ARG A 335 3.70 -8.16 15.68
CA ARG A 335 3.56 -7.00 16.57
C ARG A 335 3.35 -5.72 15.76
N PHE A 336 4.06 -5.58 14.64
CA PHE A 336 3.92 -4.51 13.67
C PHE A 336 2.50 -4.52 13.05
N CYS A 337 2.08 -5.64 12.47
CA CYS A 337 0.73 -5.80 11.90
C CYS A 337 -0.36 -5.50 12.94
N LYS A 338 -0.23 -6.03 14.16
CA LYS A 338 -1.17 -5.78 15.26
C LYS A 338 -1.26 -4.30 15.64
N GLY A 339 -0.13 -3.59 15.67
CA GLY A 339 -0.08 -2.14 15.93
C GLY A 339 -0.75 -1.31 14.83
N HIS A 340 -0.76 -1.84 13.60
CA HIS A 340 -1.39 -1.22 12.44
C HIS A 340 -2.77 -1.80 12.10
N VAL A 341 -3.36 -2.73 12.84
CA VAL A 341 -4.77 -3.14 12.63
C VAL A 341 -5.73 -2.33 13.49
N LYS A 342 -5.22 -1.74 14.57
CA LYS A 342 -5.88 -0.65 15.30
C LYS A 342 -5.81 0.64 14.50
#